data_AF-A0A2H0FNF4-F1
#
_entry.id   AF-A0A2H0FNF4-F1
#
_cell.length_a   1.000
_cell.length_b   1.000
_cell.length_c   1.000
_cell.angle_alpha   90.00
_cell.angle_beta   90.00
_cell.angle_gamma   90.00
#
_symmetry.space_group_name_H-M   'P 1'
#
loop_
_entity.id
_entity.type
_entity.pdbx_description
1 polymer ?
#
loop_
_entity_poly.entity_id
_entity_poly.type
_entity_poly.pdbx_seq_one_letter_code
_entity_poly.pdbx_strand_id
1 'polypeptide(L)'
;MSKGLIPLIKKIKKMGFSVKLDTNGSDPKMLKKLIDEKLVDYVAMDIKAPMEKYKKIFGKRVKIDDIEKSIKILKEGRVDYEFRTTVVPTVLNKEDILKIVRWIGPAKRYFLQNFRPEKTIDPKFEKIKPYPQEYLLEIQKAISPFFEVCQVR
;
A
#
# COMPACT_ATOMS: atom_id res chain seq x y z
N MET A 1 8.42 -5.17 11.28
CA MET A 1 7.32 -4.68 12.14
C MET A 1 7.73 -4.70 13.61
N SER A 2 7.01 -4.00 14.51
CA SER A 2 7.35 -3.96 15.95
C SER A 2 7.06 -5.28 16.66
N LYS A 3 7.88 -5.65 17.65
CA LYS A 3 7.70 -6.86 18.48
C LYS A 3 6.41 -6.83 19.31
N GLY A 4 5.93 -5.65 19.69
CA GLY A 4 4.70 -5.46 20.47
C GLY A 4 3.40 -5.57 19.68
N LEU A 5 3.47 -5.74 18.35
CA LEU A 5 2.29 -5.73 17.48
C LEU A 5 1.32 -6.88 17.78
N ILE A 6 1.82 -8.11 17.89
CA ILE A 6 0.97 -9.29 18.15
C ILE A 6 0.25 -9.19 19.51
N PRO A 7 0.94 -8.90 20.63
CA PRO A 7 0.26 -8.71 21.92
C PRO A 7 -0.84 -7.64 21.88
N LEU A 8 -0.59 -6.51 21.19
CA LEU A 8 -1.57 -5.44 21.03
C LEU A 8 -2.80 -5.92 20.25
N ILE A 9 -2.59 -6.58 19.11
CA ILE A 9 -3.67 -7.13 18.29
C ILE A 9 -4.52 -8.12 19.10
N LYS A 10 -3.89 -9.04 19.84
CA LYS A 10 -4.61 -10.00 20.70
C LYS A 10 -5.47 -9.29 21.74
N LYS A 11 -4.98 -8.20 22.35
CA LYS A 11 -5.75 -7.37 23.28
C LYS A 11 -6.97 -6.74 22.60
N ILE A 12 -6.79 -6.15 21.41
CA ILE A 12 -7.88 -5.52 20.64
C ILE A 12 -8.95 -6.54 20.25
N LYS A 13 -8.55 -7.72 19.74
CA LYS A 13 -9.51 -8.78 19.39
C LYS A 13 -10.25 -9.33 20.60
N LYS A 14 -9.61 -9.42 21.78
CA LYS A 14 -10.28 -9.83 23.04
C LYS A 14 -11.38 -8.84 23.45
N MET A 15 -11.29 -7.59 23.05
CA MET A 15 -12.32 -6.57 23.29
C MET A 15 -13.48 -6.62 22.27
N GLY A 16 -13.44 -7.55 21.29
CA GLY A 16 -14.49 -7.71 20.29
C GLY A 16 -14.35 -6.85 19.04
N PHE A 17 -13.22 -6.15 18.85
CA PHE A 17 -12.99 -5.31 17.67
C PHE A 17 -12.31 -6.08 16.54
N SER A 18 -12.69 -5.77 15.30
CA SER A 18 -11.94 -6.16 14.10
C SER A 18 -10.64 -5.37 13.98
N VAL A 19 -9.63 -6.00 13.40
CA VAL A 19 -8.29 -5.43 13.25
C VAL A 19 -7.95 -5.29 11.77
N LYS A 20 -7.73 -4.04 11.36
CA LYS A 20 -7.11 -3.70 10.08
C LYS A 20 -5.62 -3.43 10.28
N LEU A 21 -4.78 -4.03 9.44
CA LEU A 21 -3.35 -3.77 9.39
C LEU A 21 -3.00 -2.87 8.21
N ASP A 22 -2.34 -1.75 8.48
CA ASP A 22 -1.69 -0.91 7.46
C ASP A 22 -0.20 -1.28 7.38
N THR A 23 0.31 -1.59 6.19
CA THR A 23 1.70 -2.06 5.98
C THR A 23 2.29 -1.52 4.69
N ASN A 24 3.62 -1.45 4.60
CA ASN A 24 4.34 -1.22 3.34
C ASN A 24 4.90 -2.52 2.72
N GLY A 25 4.62 -3.67 3.33
CA GLY A 25 5.04 -4.99 2.85
C GLY A 25 6.51 -5.34 3.04
N SER A 26 7.29 -4.55 3.78
CA SER A 26 8.73 -4.82 3.98
C SER A 26 9.03 -6.00 4.92
N ASP A 27 8.01 -6.62 5.54
CA ASP A 27 8.16 -7.74 6.48
C ASP A 27 7.15 -8.86 6.17
N PRO A 28 7.40 -9.66 5.11
CA PRO A 28 6.50 -10.73 4.67
C PRO A 28 6.37 -11.84 5.72
N LYS A 29 7.41 -12.06 6.54
CA LYS A 29 7.38 -13.08 7.61
C LYS A 29 6.34 -12.72 8.68
N MET A 30 6.35 -11.47 9.16
CA MET A 30 5.35 -11.01 10.12
C MET A 30 3.95 -10.96 9.50
N LEU A 31 3.83 -10.48 8.26
CA LEU A 31 2.54 -10.46 7.56
C LEU A 31 1.93 -11.85 7.46
N LYS A 32 2.70 -12.85 7.01
CA LYS A 32 2.24 -14.24 6.94
C LYS A 32 1.80 -14.76 8.31
N LYS A 33 2.59 -14.51 9.35
CA LYS A 33 2.26 -14.92 10.72
C LYS A 33 0.92 -14.34 11.20
N LEU A 34 0.69 -13.05 10.97
CA LEU A 34 -0.56 -12.39 11.36
C LEU A 34 -1.79 -12.98 10.65
N ILE A 35 -1.64 -13.34 9.37
CA ILE A 35 -2.70 -13.96 8.57
C ILE A 35 -2.93 -15.41 9.01
N ASP A 36 -1.86 -16.21 9.15
CA ASP A 36 -1.92 -17.61 9.56
C ASP A 36 -2.59 -17.76 10.95
N GLU A 37 -2.28 -16.87 11.89
CA GLU A 37 -2.87 -16.85 13.23
C GLU A 37 -4.25 -16.14 13.28
N LYS A 38 -4.83 -15.74 12.15
CA LYS A 38 -6.12 -15.01 12.04
C LYS A 38 -6.20 -13.76 12.92
N LEU A 39 -5.06 -13.08 13.08
CA LEU A 39 -4.92 -11.90 13.93
C LEU A 39 -5.36 -10.61 13.23
N VAL A 40 -5.52 -10.63 11.92
CA VAL A 40 -5.98 -9.48 11.12
C VAL A 40 -7.21 -9.88 10.31
N ASP A 41 -8.17 -8.96 10.23
CA ASP A 41 -9.42 -9.14 9.49
C ASP A 41 -9.36 -8.42 8.13
N TYR A 42 -8.48 -7.43 8.00
CA TYR A 42 -8.23 -6.69 6.76
C TYR A 42 -6.78 -6.22 6.67
N VAL A 43 -6.19 -6.21 5.48
CA VAL A 43 -4.85 -5.66 5.24
C VAL A 43 -4.87 -4.60 4.16
N ALA A 44 -4.35 -3.41 4.46
CA ALA A 44 -4.07 -2.37 3.49
C ALA A 44 -2.57 -2.24 3.27
N MET A 45 -2.11 -2.50 2.06
CA MET A 45 -0.69 -2.45 1.71
C MET A 45 -0.37 -1.29 0.78
N ASP A 46 0.53 -0.42 1.25
CA ASP A 46 1.10 0.67 0.45
C ASP A 46 2.08 0.11 -0.59
N ILE A 47 1.81 0.36 -1.88
CA ILE A 47 2.76 0.23 -2.97
C ILE A 47 3.25 1.64 -3.31
N LYS A 48 4.48 1.96 -2.93
CA LYS A 48 4.94 3.37 -2.88
C LYS A 48 5.65 3.85 -4.15
N ALA A 49 6.06 2.95 -5.03
CA ALA A 49 6.76 3.26 -6.26
C ALA A 49 6.77 2.03 -7.20
N PRO A 50 7.05 2.21 -8.51
CA PRO A 50 7.40 1.09 -9.37
C PRO A 50 8.75 0.49 -8.94
N MET A 51 8.99 -0.78 -9.29
CA MET A 51 10.15 -1.55 -8.81
C MET A 51 11.48 -0.82 -8.99
N GLU A 52 11.69 -0.21 -10.15
CA GLU A 52 12.94 0.45 -10.54
C GLU A 52 13.20 1.75 -9.77
N LYS A 53 12.15 2.40 -9.26
CA LYS A 53 12.27 3.64 -8.48
C LYS A 53 12.33 3.39 -6.98
N TYR A 54 11.91 2.21 -6.51
CA TYR A 54 11.78 1.93 -5.08
C TYR A 54 13.08 2.13 -4.30
N LYS A 55 14.20 1.54 -4.76
CA LYS A 55 15.51 1.69 -4.09
C LYS A 55 16.04 3.12 -4.18
N LYS A 56 15.71 3.85 -5.24
CA LYS A 56 16.10 5.26 -5.43
C LYS A 56 15.38 6.17 -4.42
N ILE A 57 14.08 5.92 -4.19
CA ILE A 57 13.24 6.76 -3.33
C ILE A 57 13.39 6.39 -1.84
N PHE A 58 13.42 5.09 -1.53
CA PHE A 58 13.36 4.60 -0.14
C PHE A 58 14.70 4.03 0.36
N GLY A 59 15.75 4.09 -0.47
CA GLY A 59 17.11 3.69 -0.14
C GLY A 59 17.43 2.21 -0.41
N LYS A 60 18.74 1.91 -0.45
CA LYS A 60 19.29 0.59 -0.81
C LYS A 60 18.91 -0.55 0.13
N ARG A 61 18.47 -0.24 1.36
CA ARG A 61 18.07 -1.24 2.37
C ARG A 61 16.72 -1.87 2.06
N VAL A 62 15.91 -1.27 1.18
CA VAL A 62 14.65 -1.86 0.77
C VAL A 62 14.90 -3.08 -0.11
N LYS A 63 14.29 -4.19 0.28
CA LYS A 63 14.32 -5.46 -0.45
C LYS A 63 13.03 -5.59 -1.25
N ILE A 64 13.11 -5.39 -2.56
CA ILE A 64 11.95 -5.53 -3.46
C ILE A 64 11.35 -6.93 -3.35
N ASP A 65 12.18 -7.96 -3.23
CA ASP A 65 11.75 -9.34 -3.05
C ASP A 65 10.82 -9.52 -1.82
N ASP A 66 11.01 -8.74 -0.75
CA ASP A 66 10.16 -8.81 0.43
C ASP A 66 8.79 -8.16 0.18
N ILE A 67 8.75 -7.08 -0.61
CA ILE A 67 7.52 -6.45 -1.10
C ILE A 67 6.76 -7.43 -2.00
N GLU A 68 7.45 -8.08 -2.94
CA GLU A 68 6.85 -9.08 -3.83
C GLU A 68 6.30 -10.28 -3.07
N LYS A 69 7.01 -10.79 -2.07
CA LYS A 69 6.52 -11.85 -1.20
C LYS A 69 5.25 -11.42 -0.47
N SER A 70 5.22 -10.20 0.07
CA SER A 70 4.01 -9.68 0.73
C SER A 70 2.83 -9.53 -0.22
N ILE A 71 3.07 -9.07 -1.46
CA ILE A 71 2.04 -9.03 -2.51
C ILE A 71 1.50 -10.43 -2.79
N LYS A 72 2.38 -11.42 -2.99
CA LYS A 72 1.98 -12.82 -3.23
C LYS A 72 1.15 -13.38 -2.07
N ILE A 73 1.59 -13.17 -0.83
CA ILE A 73 0.87 -13.60 0.38
C ILE A 73 -0.56 -13.04 0.42
N LEU A 74 -0.74 -11.75 0.10
CA LEU A 74 -2.08 -11.14 0.09
C LEU A 74 -2.95 -11.68 -1.05
N LYS A 75 -2.36 -11.89 -2.24
CA LYS A 75 -3.06 -12.44 -3.40
C LYS A 75 -3.50 -13.91 -3.22
N GLU A 76 -2.98 -14.63 -2.23
CA GLU A 76 -3.53 -15.95 -1.82
C GLU A 76 -4.97 -15.85 -1.30
N GLY A 77 -5.46 -14.66 -0.95
CA GLY A 77 -6.87 -14.44 -0.59
C GLY A 77 -7.28 -14.96 0.78
N ARG A 78 -6.31 -15.28 1.66
CA ARG A 78 -6.57 -15.80 3.03
C ARG A 78 -7.02 -14.72 4.03
N VAL A 79 -6.94 -13.46 3.64
CA VAL A 79 -7.47 -12.29 4.35
C VAL A 79 -7.98 -11.28 3.31
N ASP A 80 -9.00 -10.50 3.64
CA ASP A 80 -9.43 -9.43 2.73
C ASP A 80 -8.39 -8.30 2.70
N TYR A 81 -8.17 -7.71 1.53
CA TYR A 81 -7.08 -6.75 1.36
C TYR A 81 -7.36 -5.65 0.32
N GLU A 82 -6.53 -4.61 0.40
CA GLU A 82 -6.36 -3.58 -0.63
C GLU A 82 -4.87 -3.31 -0.87
N PHE A 83 -4.54 -2.99 -2.11
CA PHE A 83 -3.33 -2.24 -2.43
C PHE A 83 -3.66 -0.76 -2.57
N ARG A 84 -2.70 0.11 -2.28
CA ARG A 84 -2.88 1.56 -2.44
C ARG A 84 -1.59 2.28 -2.73
N THR A 85 -1.70 3.43 -3.39
CA THR A 85 -0.55 4.29 -3.69
C THR A 85 -0.91 5.74 -3.44
N THR A 86 -0.12 6.42 -2.60
CA THR A 86 -0.18 7.88 -2.46
C THR A 86 0.61 8.53 -3.58
N VAL A 87 -0.08 9.30 -4.42
CA VAL A 87 0.50 10.00 -5.57
C VAL A 87 1.04 11.34 -5.11
N VAL A 88 2.35 11.37 -4.85
CA VAL A 88 3.05 12.60 -4.52
C VAL A 88 3.62 13.21 -5.81
N PRO A 89 3.20 14.43 -6.19
CA PRO A 89 3.81 15.16 -7.30
C PRO A 89 5.33 15.27 -7.09
N THR A 90 6.10 15.31 -8.18
CA THR A 90 7.59 15.24 -8.20
C THR A 90 8.19 13.87 -7.86
N VAL A 91 7.41 12.94 -7.28
CA VAL A 91 7.88 11.57 -6.96
C VAL A 91 7.29 10.55 -7.92
N LEU A 92 5.99 10.62 -8.16
CA LEU A 92 5.25 9.71 -9.03
C LEU A 92 4.46 10.49 -10.07
N ASN A 93 4.48 10.01 -11.31
CA ASN A 93 3.61 10.46 -12.39
C ASN A 93 2.68 9.31 -12.86
N LYS A 94 1.81 9.59 -13.82
CA LYS A 94 0.90 8.60 -14.44
C LYS A 94 1.64 7.36 -14.91
N GLU A 95 2.76 7.48 -15.60
CA GLU A 95 3.54 6.34 -16.10
C GLU A 95 4.04 5.45 -14.96
N ASP A 96 4.45 6.04 -13.83
CA ASP A 96 4.85 5.28 -12.64
C ASP A 96 3.68 4.48 -12.06
N ILE A 97 2.48 5.07 -12.00
CA ILE A 97 1.29 4.37 -11.52
C ILE A 97 0.93 3.21 -12.46
N LEU A 98 0.99 3.43 -13.78
CA LEU A 98 0.75 2.36 -14.76
C LEU A 98 1.73 1.19 -14.58
N LYS A 99 3.00 1.48 -14.29
CA LYS A 99 4.01 0.44 -13.99
C LYS A 99 3.74 -0.29 -12.68
N ILE A 100 3.33 0.42 -11.63
CA ILE A 100 2.89 -0.19 -10.37
C ILE A 100 1.74 -1.17 -10.62
N VAL A 101 0.72 -0.73 -11.35
CA VAL A 101 -0.47 -1.55 -11.62
C VAL A 101 -0.14 -2.78 -12.46
N ARG A 102 0.71 -2.65 -13.48
CA ARG A 102 1.18 -3.79 -14.27
C ARG A 102 1.96 -4.81 -13.45
N TRP A 103 2.68 -4.35 -12.43
CA TRP A 103 3.42 -5.24 -11.53
C TRP A 103 2.49 -6.03 -10.59
N ILE A 104 1.57 -5.35 -9.92
CA ILE A 104 0.79 -5.98 -8.84
C ILE A 104 -0.52 -6.60 -9.31
N GLY A 105 -1.05 -6.14 -10.46
CA GLY A 105 -2.29 -6.60 -11.06
C GLY A 105 -2.19 -8.02 -11.65
N PRO A 106 -3.32 -8.69 -11.90
CA PRO A 106 -4.65 -8.34 -11.43
C PRO A 106 -4.77 -8.54 -9.90
N ALA A 107 -5.59 -7.75 -9.20
CA ALA A 107 -5.83 -7.92 -7.77
C ALA A 107 -7.25 -7.45 -7.37
N LYS A 108 -7.67 -7.75 -6.13
CA LYS A 108 -9.04 -7.46 -5.69
C LYS A 108 -9.35 -5.96 -5.64
N ARG A 109 -8.54 -5.18 -4.90
CA ARG A 109 -8.79 -3.74 -4.72
C ARG A 109 -7.53 -2.91 -4.86
N TYR A 110 -7.67 -1.75 -5.50
CA TYR A 110 -6.60 -0.75 -5.59
C TYR A 110 -7.13 0.67 -5.36
N PHE A 111 -6.50 1.39 -4.43
CA PHE A 111 -6.87 2.77 -4.11
C PHE A 111 -5.75 3.74 -4.49
N LEU A 112 -6.08 4.71 -5.33
CA LEU A 112 -5.20 5.81 -5.67
C LEU A 112 -5.45 6.97 -4.70
N GLN A 113 -4.44 7.34 -3.92
CA GLN A 113 -4.60 8.36 -2.88
C GLN A 113 -3.95 9.67 -3.30
N ASN A 114 -4.64 10.79 -3.10
CA ASN A 114 -3.97 12.07 -3.28
C ASN A 114 -3.02 12.37 -2.11
N PHE A 115 -1.93 13.07 -2.42
CA PHE A 115 -1.00 13.56 -1.41
C PHE A 115 -1.60 14.74 -0.65
N ARG A 116 -1.35 14.81 0.67
CA ARG A 116 -1.79 15.93 1.54
C ARG A 116 -0.57 16.63 2.15
N PRO A 117 -0.31 17.91 1.81
CA PRO A 117 0.91 18.62 2.17
C PRO A 117 0.81 19.30 3.54
N GLU A 118 0.33 18.60 4.57
CA GLU A 118 0.05 19.21 5.89
C GLU A 118 0.98 18.74 7.01
N LYS A 119 1.13 17.42 7.19
CA LYS A 119 1.94 16.80 8.26
C LYS A 119 2.92 15.82 7.64
N THR A 120 3.98 16.36 7.04
CA THR A 120 4.94 15.56 6.28
C THR A 120 6.18 15.24 7.12
N ILE A 121 6.87 14.15 6.78
CA ILE A 121 8.11 13.76 7.45
C ILE A 121 9.26 14.71 7.05
N ASP A 122 9.33 15.06 5.76
CA ASP A 122 10.24 16.07 5.25
C ASP A 122 9.44 17.35 4.97
N PRO A 123 9.64 18.44 5.74
CA PRO A 123 8.90 19.69 5.59
C PRO A 123 8.92 20.29 4.18
N LYS A 124 9.87 19.91 3.33
CA LYS A 124 9.89 20.34 1.91
C LYS A 124 8.63 19.90 1.16
N PHE A 125 8.01 18.80 1.58
CA PHE A 125 6.83 18.24 0.95
C PHE A 125 5.56 19.05 1.25
N GLU A 126 5.56 19.90 2.28
CA GLU A 126 4.43 20.81 2.59
C GLU A 126 4.25 21.89 1.52
N LYS A 127 5.30 22.16 0.74
CA LYS A 127 5.26 23.12 -0.38
C LYS A 127 4.81 22.48 -1.70
N ILE A 128 4.64 21.16 -1.74
CA ILE A 128 4.24 20.45 -2.95
C ILE A 128 2.73 20.58 -3.11
N LYS A 129 2.30 21.28 -4.16
CA LYS A 129 0.88 21.31 -4.56
C LYS A 129 0.45 19.93 -5.04
N PRO A 130 -0.56 19.29 -4.42
CA PRO A 130 -1.09 17.99 -4.87
C PRO A 130 -1.59 18.02 -6.31
N TYR A 131 -1.69 16.86 -6.93
CA TYR A 131 -2.36 16.77 -8.23
C TYR A 131 -3.85 17.15 -8.09
N PRO A 132 -4.44 17.78 -9.13
CA PRO A 132 -5.87 18.02 -9.17
C PRO A 132 -6.63 16.68 -9.17
N GLN A 133 -7.85 16.68 -8.62
CA GLN A 133 -8.63 15.44 -8.49
C GLN A 133 -8.92 14.79 -9.85
N GLU A 134 -9.11 15.60 -10.88
CA GLU A 134 -9.35 15.19 -12.27
C GLU A 134 -8.19 14.33 -12.80
N TYR A 135 -6.95 14.69 -12.47
CA TYR A 135 -5.76 13.92 -12.86
C TYR A 135 -5.76 12.52 -12.25
N LEU A 136 -6.15 12.39 -10.98
CA LEU A 136 -6.26 11.08 -10.32
C LEU A 136 -7.41 10.25 -10.90
N LEU A 137 -8.53 10.88 -11.24
CA LEU A 137 -9.66 10.21 -11.89
C LEU A 137 -9.29 9.70 -13.29
N GLU A 138 -8.51 10.46 -14.07
CA GLU A 138 -7.98 9.98 -15.35
C GLU A 138 -7.08 8.76 -15.18
N ILE A 139 -6.21 8.75 -14.17
CA ILE A 139 -5.38 7.59 -13.87
C ILE A 139 -6.26 6.41 -13.45
N GLN A 140 -7.22 6.63 -12.54
CA GLN A 140 -8.15 5.61 -12.06
C GLN A 140 -8.89 4.92 -13.21
N LYS A 141 -9.40 5.68 -14.19
CA LYS A 141 -10.03 5.12 -15.40
C LYS A 141 -9.09 4.22 -16.21
N ALA A 142 -7.82 4.61 -16.31
CA ALA A 142 -6.83 3.84 -17.07
C ALA A 142 -6.43 2.53 -16.36
N ILE A 143 -6.48 2.48 -15.04
CA ILE A 143 -6.04 1.32 -14.24
C ILE A 143 -7.20 0.45 -13.74
N SER A 144 -8.45 0.91 -13.80
CA SER A 144 -9.60 0.16 -13.30
C SER A 144 -9.77 -1.24 -13.91
N PRO A 145 -9.40 -1.53 -15.18
CA PRO A 145 -9.53 -2.89 -15.73
C PRO A 145 -8.66 -3.95 -15.03
N PHE A 146 -7.67 -3.55 -14.23
CA PHE A 146 -6.77 -4.47 -13.52
C PHE A 146 -7.31 -4.92 -12.15
N PHE A 147 -8.42 -4.36 -11.67
CA PHE A 147 -8.93 -4.60 -10.32
C PHE A 147 -10.45 -4.73 -10.28
N GLU A 148 -10.97 -5.55 -9.37
CA GLU A 148 -12.42 -5.64 -9.14
C GLU A 148 -12.97 -4.33 -8.56
N VAL A 149 -12.20 -3.67 -7.69
CA VAL A 149 -12.52 -2.35 -7.15
C VAL A 149 -11.33 -1.42 -7.34
N CYS A 150 -11.54 -0.30 -8.03
CA CYS A 150 -10.54 0.76 -8.17
C CYS A 150 -11.14 2.14 -7.91
N GLN A 151 -10.61 2.86 -6.91
CA GLN A 151 -11.17 4.14 -6.46
C GLN A 151 -10.08 5.16 -6.13
N VAL A 152 -10.44 6.45 -6.19
CA VAL A 152 -9.62 7.56 -5.71
C VAL A 152 -10.05 7.93 -4.29
N ARG A 153 -9.11 8.23 -3.39
CA ARG A 153 -9.38 8.68 -2.01
C ARG A 153 -8.43 9.75 -1.49
#